data_AF-A0A6A7LKP8-F1
#
_entry.id   AF-A0A6A7LKP8-F1
#
_cell.length_a   1.000
_cell.length_b   1.000
_cell.length_c   1.000
_cell.angle_alpha   90.00
_cell.angle_beta   90.00
_cell.angle_gamma   90.00
#
_symmetry.space_group_name_H-M   'P 1'
#
loop_
_entity.id
_entity.type
_entity.pdbx_description
1 polymer ?
#
loop_
_entity_poly.entity_id
_entity_poly.type
_entity_poly.pdbx_seq_one_letter_code
_entity_poly.pdbx_strand_id
1 'polypeptide(L)'
;MNINSKDLLYYGAAICTGIAGILHLTLVPNAIDSNINNAILFLVGGIAQIFWVLPMIKRWGRVWYAVGIAGTVILIALWVITRIADNPITGRGGPISERAIAVEVFQIAYVAITALIMANERIRKPSSIEEKR
;
A
#
# COMPACT_ATOMS: atom_id res chain seq x y z
N MET A 1 -19.92 -11.29 -18.11
CA MET A 1 -18.46 -11.33 -17.89
C MET A 1 -18.20 -12.25 -16.70
N ASN A 2 -17.53 -13.39 -16.89
CA ASN A 2 -17.24 -14.32 -15.77
C ASN A 2 -15.98 -13.84 -15.05
N ILE A 3 -16.13 -13.19 -13.90
CA ILE A 3 -15.00 -12.70 -13.11
C ILE A 3 -14.46 -13.88 -12.28
N ASN A 4 -13.20 -14.26 -12.49
CA ASN A 4 -12.56 -15.29 -11.68
C ASN A 4 -12.17 -14.71 -10.30
N SER A 5 -12.19 -15.53 -9.24
CA SER A 5 -11.70 -15.17 -7.90
C SER A 5 -10.31 -14.53 -7.92
N LYS A 6 -9.44 -14.91 -8.86
CA LYS A 6 -8.13 -14.25 -9.02
C LYS A 6 -8.27 -12.81 -9.48
N ASP A 7 -9.13 -12.55 -10.46
CA ASP A 7 -9.36 -11.21 -10.99
C ASP A 7 -9.91 -10.30 -9.89
N LEU A 8 -10.77 -10.85 -9.02
CA LEU A 8 -11.28 -10.16 -7.83
C LEU A 8 -10.15 -9.75 -6.87
N LEU A 9 -9.13 -10.59 -6.65
CA LEU A 9 -8.00 -10.22 -5.79
C LEU A 9 -7.20 -9.07 -6.39
N TYR A 10 -6.88 -9.11 -7.69
CA TYR A 10 -6.14 -8.03 -8.34
C TYR A 10 -6.92 -6.72 -8.35
N TYR A 11 -8.22 -6.76 -8.67
CA TYR A 11 -9.06 -5.56 -8.64
C TYR A 11 -9.30 -5.07 -7.21
N GLY A 12 -9.48 -5.97 -6.24
CA GLY A 12 -9.59 -5.60 -4.83
C GLY A 12 -8.35 -4.87 -4.34
N ALA A 13 -7.16 -5.41 -4.60
CA ALA A 13 -5.90 -4.74 -4.26
C ALA A 13 -5.76 -3.38 -4.98
N ALA A 14 -6.10 -3.32 -6.28
CA ALA A 14 -6.06 -2.07 -7.05
C ALA A 14 -6.99 -1.00 -6.45
N ILE A 15 -8.22 -1.37 -6.07
CA ILE A 15 -9.18 -0.48 -5.44
C ILE A 15 -8.66 -0.02 -4.06
N CYS A 16 -8.15 -0.93 -3.23
CA CYS A 16 -7.62 -0.58 -1.91
C CYS A 16 -6.47 0.44 -2.01
N THR A 17 -5.46 0.19 -2.84
CA THR A 17 -4.33 1.13 -2.99
C THR A 17 -4.77 2.44 -3.64
N GLY A 18 -5.72 2.40 -4.59
CA GLY A 18 -6.29 3.60 -5.19
C GLY A 18 -7.04 4.48 -4.17
N ILE A 19 -7.89 3.89 -3.33
CA ILE A 19 -8.61 4.62 -2.28
C ILE A 19 -7.63 5.19 -1.25
N ALA A 20 -6.67 4.39 -0.78
CA ALA A 20 -5.63 4.86 0.15
C ALA A 20 -4.87 6.06 -0.44
N GLY A 21 -4.50 5.98 -1.73
CA GLY A 21 -3.81 7.06 -2.44
C GLY A 21 -4.64 8.33 -2.53
N ILE A 22 -5.92 8.23 -2.89
CA ILE A 22 -6.83 9.39 -2.93
C ILE A 22 -6.93 10.02 -1.54
N LEU A 23 -7.16 9.21 -0.51
CA LEU A 23 -7.29 9.72 0.86
C LEU A 23 -6.01 10.42 1.35
N HIS A 24 -4.83 9.88 1.05
CA HIS A 24 -3.55 10.57 1.30
C HIS A 24 -3.50 11.95 0.63
N LEU A 25 -3.89 12.04 -0.64
CA LEU A 25 -3.90 13.32 -1.37
C LEU A 25 -4.87 14.33 -0.75
N THR A 26 -6.00 13.90 -0.18
CA THR A 26 -6.92 14.80 0.54
C THR A 26 -6.35 15.38 1.83
N LEU A 27 -5.29 14.79 2.40
CA LEU A 27 -4.62 15.29 3.60
C LEU A 27 -3.58 16.38 3.29
N VAL A 28 -3.14 16.49 2.04
CA VAL A 28 -2.08 17.42 1.61
C VAL A 28 -2.42 18.89 1.89
N PRO A 29 -3.61 19.43 1.55
CA PRO A 29 -3.90 20.85 1.74
C PRO A 29 -3.74 21.29 3.21
N ASN A 30 -4.28 20.52 4.15
CA ASN A 30 -4.16 20.81 5.59
C ASN A 30 -2.72 20.63 6.10
N ALA A 31 -1.95 19.75 5.47
CA ALA A 31 -0.57 19.50 5.85
C ALA A 31 0.38 20.59 5.37
N ILE A 32 0.11 21.27 4.23
CA ILE A 32 0.98 22.32 3.68
C ILE A 32 1.19 23.43 4.72
N ASP A 33 0.12 23.89 5.36
CA ASP A 33 0.18 25.01 6.30
C ASP A 33 0.70 24.60 7.70
N SER A 34 0.57 23.32 8.06
CA SER A 34 0.91 22.83 9.40
C SER A 34 2.29 22.18 9.48
N ASN A 35 2.69 21.41 8.48
CA ASN A 35 3.98 20.75 8.40
C ASN A 35 4.28 20.29 6.96
N ILE A 36 5.18 21.01 6.28
CA ILE A 36 5.53 20.74 4.89
C ILE A 36 6.10 19.33 4.66
N ASN A 37 6.82 18.74 5.63
CA ASN A 37 7.36 17.38 5.49
C ASN A 37 6.22 16.34 5.45
N ASN A 38 5.19 16.52 6.27
CA ASN A 38 3.99 15.68 6.22
C ASN A 38 3.24 15.88 4.89
N ALA A 39 3.17 17.12 4.39
CA ALA A 39 2.54 17.39 3.10
C ALA A 39 3.26 16.67 1.95
N ILE A 40 4.60 16.72 1.94
CA ILE A 40 5.43 15.99 0.96
C ILE A 40 5.21 14.48 1.09
N LEU A 41 5.22 13.94 2.31
CA LEU A 41 4.99 12.51 2.55
C LEU A 41 3.62 12.07 2.01
N PHE A 42 2.55 12.80 2.31
CA PHE A 42 1.21 12.49 1.83
C PHE A 42 1.07 12.66 0.32
N LEU A 43 1.72 13.67 -0.26
CA LEU A 43 1.69 13.91 -1.70
C LEU A 43 2.40 12.79 -2.46
N VAL A 44 3.66 12.51 -2.11
CA VAL A 44 4.47 11.49 -2.77
C VAL A 44 3.90 10.10 -2.51
N GLY A 45 3.53 9.79 -1.26
CA GLY A 45 2.89 8.54 -0.89
C GLY A 45 1.56 8.33 -1.60
N GLY A 46 0.71 9.36 -1.66
CA GLY A 46 -0.55 9.34 -2.38
C GLY A 46 -0.38 9.06 -3.88
N ILE A 47 0.52 9.80 -4.55
CA ILE A 47 0.83 9.58 -5.97
C ILE A 47 1.38 8.16 -6.19
N ALA A 48 2.30 7.70 -5.35
CA ALA A 48 2.87 6.36 -5.46
C ALA A 48 1.80 5.26 -5.31
N GLN A 49 0.85 5.41 -4.38
CA GLN A 49 -0.27 4.49 -4.21
C GLN A 49 -1.22 4.48 -5.42
N ILE A 50 -1.52 5.65 -5.99
CA ILE A 50 -2.29 5.75 -7.23
C ILE A 50 -1.57 5.06 -8.39
N PHE A 51 -0.26 5.29 -8.53
CA PHE A 51 0.53 4.60 -9.54
C PHE A 51 0.44 3.08 -9.37
N TRP A 52 0.42 2.58 -8.13
CA TRP A 52 0.39 1.15 -7.85
C TRP A 52 -0.90 0.43 -8.27
N VAL A 53 -1.95 1.17 -8.63
CA VAL A 53 -3.13 0.64 -9.31
C VAL A 53 -2.74 -0.04 -10.64
N LEU A 54 -1.78 0.53 -11.38
CA LEU A 54 -1.37 0.03 -12.70
C LEU A 54 -0.75 -1.37 -12.64
N PRO A 55 0.30 -1.64 -11.83
CA PRO A 55 0.84 -2.99 -11.66
C PRO A 55 -0.20 -4.01 -11.24
N MET A 56 -1.20 -3.62 -10.45
CA MET A 56 -2.26 -4.54 -10.00
C MET A 56 -3.23 -4.89 -11.14
N ILE A 57 -3.72 -3.91 -11.89
CA ILE A 57 -4.63 -4.14 -13.00
C ILE A 57 -3.93 -4.86 -14.16
N LYS A 58 -2.72 -4.41 -14.52
CA LYS A 58 -1.94 -4.93 -15.65
C LYS A 58 -1.11 -6.17 -15.32
N ARG A 59 -1.09 -6.57 -14.05
CA ARG A 59 -0.37 -7.74 -13.55
C ARG A 59 1.10 -7.77 -13.92
N TRP A 60 1.82 -6.69 -13.64
CA TRP A 60 3.26 -6.57 -13.97
C TRP A 60 4.17 -7.57 -13.23
N GLY A 61 3.62 -8.36 -12.30
CA GLY A 61 4.28 -9.51 -11.71
C GLY A 61 4.93 -9.24 -10.35
N ARG A 62 5.56 -10.30 -9.82
CA ARG A 62 5.99 -10.40 -8.42
C ARG A 62 6.88 -9.27 -7.92
N VAL A 63 7.80 -8.77 -8.75
CA VAL A 63 8.71 -7.68 -8.35
C VAL A 63 7.90 -6.43 -8.02
N TRP A 64 6.94 -6.07 -8.86
CA TRP A 64 6.08 -4.91 -8.63
C TRP A 64 5.14 -5.11 -7.44
N TYR A 65 4.66 -6.33 -7.20
CA TYR A 65 3.85 -6.63 -6.01
C TYR A 65 4.67 -6.48 -4.72
N ALA A 66 5.90 -6.99 -4.72
CA ALA A 66 6.80 -6.88 -3.58
C ALA A 66 7.16 -5.43 -3.28
N VAL A 67 7.49 -4.63 -4.30
CA VAL A 67 7.79 -3.20 -4.13
C VAL A 67 6.57 -2.44 -3.61
N GLY A 68 5.37 -2.75 -4.10
CA GLY A 68 4.12 -2.15 -3.61
C GLY A 68 3.85 -2.46 -2.13
N ILE A 69 4.02 -3.73 -1.74
CA ILE A 69 3.91 -4.14 -0.34
C ILE A 69 4.94 -3.39 0.51
N ALA A 70 6.22 -3.41 0.12
CA ALA A 70 7.29 -2.78 0.89
C ALA A 70 7.04 -1.27 1.07
N GLY A 71 6.71 -0.55 0.00
CA GLY A 71 6.39 0.87 0.08
C GLY A 71 5.19 1.16 0.97
N THR A 72 4.14 0.33 0.89
CA THR A 72 2.95 0.51 1.73
C THR A 72 3.23 0.22 3.21
N VAL A 73 4.03 -0.81 3.51
CA VAL A 73 4.44 -1.13 4.88
C VAL A 73 5.28 -0.01 5.49
N ILE A 74 6.15 0.65 4.70
CA ILE A 74 6.90 1.82 5.15
C ILE A 74 5.95 2.96 5.55
N LEU A 75 4.92 3.24 4.73
CA LEU A 75 3.93 4.26 5.06
C LEU A 75 3.16 3.94 6.36
N ILE A 76 2.70 2.69 6.52
CA ILE A 76 2.04 2.22 7.75
C ILE A 76 2.98 2.39 8.95
N ALA A 77 4.24 1.97 8.82
CA ALA A 77 5.22 2.07 9.90
C ALA A 77 5.48 3.52 10.32
N LEU A 78 5.62 4.44 9.34
CA LEU A 78 5.75 5.88 9.61
C LEU A 78 4.52 6.43 10.35
N TRP A 79 3.32 6.01 9.95
CA TRP A 79 2.10 6.38 10.66
C TRP A 79 2.10 5.88 12.10
N VAL A 80 2.40 4.60 12.34
CA VAL A 80 2.47 4.02 13.69
C VAL A 80 3.50 4.76 14.55
N ILE A 81 4.71 4.99 14.05
CA ILE A 81 5.79 5.67 14.79
C ILE A 81 5.35 7.08 15.20
N THR A 82 4.73 7.83 14.30
CA THR A 82 4.28 9.20 14.58
C THR A 82 3.11 9.27 15.58
N ARG A 83 2.51 8.13 15.96
CA ARG A 83 1.46 8.06 16.99
C ARG A 83 2.00 7.73 18.38
N ILE A 84 3.27 7.35 18.49
CA ILE A 84 3.93 7.06 19.76
C ILE A 84 4.38 8.38 20.41
N ALA A 85 4.23 8.48 21.74
CA ALA A 85 4.76 9.62 22.52
C ALA A 85 6.29 9.66 22.41
N ASP A 86 6.88 10.86 22.41
CA ASP A 86 8.33 11.06 22.31
C ASP A 86 8.99 10.38 21.09
N ASN A 87 8.24 10.22 19.99
CA ASN A 87 8.77 9.61 18.77
C ASN A 87 9.84 10.50 18.11
N PRO A 88 10.80 9.91 17.39
CA PRO A 88 11.94 10.65 16.84
C PRO A 88 11.60 11.59 15.67
N ILE A 89 10.35 11.60 15.18
CA ILE A 89 9.94 12.37 14.00
C ILE A 89 9.27 13.68 14.42
N THR A 90 8.34 13.62 15.36
CA THR A 90 7.54 14.78 15.79
C THR A 90 7.71 15.13 17.27
N GLY A 91 8.40 14.31 18.06
CA GLY A 91 8.59 14.52 19.50
C GLY A 91 7.31 14.45 20.34
N ARG A 92 6.17 14.09 19.73
CA ARG A 92 4.87 13.90 20.38
C ARG A 92 3.97 13.04 19.51
N GLY A 93 3.05 12.31 20.12
CA GLY A 93 2.04 11.54 19.38
C GLY A 93 1.11 12.46 18.58
N GLY A 94 0.99 12.20 17.28
CA GLY A 94 0.03 12.87 16.41
C GLY A 94 -1.41 12.43 16.69
N PRO A 95 -2.41 13.27 16.41
CA PRO A 95 -3.81 12.89 16.59
C PRO A 95 -4.22 11.75 15.64
N ILE A 96 -5.18 10.95 16.09
CA ILE A 96 -5.83 9.91 15.28
C ILE A 96 -7.12 10.50 14.74
N SER A 97 -7.23 10.58 13.42
CA SER A 97 -8.44 11.02 12.73
C SER A 97 -9.09 9.85 12.01
N GLU A 98 -10.41 9.94 11.78
CA GLU A 98 -11.16 8.94 11.01
C GLU A 98 -10.57 8.72 9.62
N ARG A 99 -10.13 9.81 8.96
CA ARG A 99 -9.45 9.75 7.66
C ARG A 99 -8.13 8.99 7.72
N ALA A 100 -7.34 9.22 8.77
CA ALA A 100 -6.08 8.51 8.96
C ALA A 100 -6.33 7.01 9.19
N ILE A 101 -7.32 6.64 10.01
CA ILE A 101 -7.70 5.24 10.20
C ILE A 101 -8.16 4.61 8.88
N ALA A 102 -8.98 5.31 8.10
CA ALA A 102 -9.46 4.82 6.81
C ALA A 102 -8.31 4.53 5.85
N VAL A 103 -7.32 5.44 5.75
CA VAL A 103 -6.08 5.24 4.99
C VAL A 103 -5.40 3.92 5.40
N GLU A 104 -5.14 3.74 6.70
CA GLU A 104 -4.45 2.55 7.21
C GLU A 104 -5.21 1.25 6.94
N VAL A 105 -6.55 1.26 7.07
CA VAL A 105 -7.40 0.08 6.77
C VAL A 105 -7.24 -0.34 5.31
N PHE A 106 -7.30 0.60 4.37
CA PHE A 106 -7.12 0.29 2.95
C PHE A 106 -5.68 -0.13 2.62
N GLN A 107 -4.68 0.44 3.28
CA GLN A 107 -3.28 0.02 3.14
C GLN A 107 -3.06 -1.41 3.64
N ILE A 108 -3.58 -1.77 4.81
CA ILE A 108 -3.49 -3.11 5.36
C ILE A 108 -4.21 -4.11 4.45
N ALA A 109 -5.41 -3.76 3.97
CA ALA A 109 -6.15 -4.59 3.02
C ALA A 109 -5.36 -4.81 1.71
N TYR A 110 -4.77 -3.74 1.15
CA TYR A 110 -3.92 -3.85 -0.03
C TYR A 110 -2.74 -4.80 0.20
N VAL A 111 -2.02 -4.66 1.32
CA VAL A 111 -0.87 -5.50 1.66
C VAL A 111 -1.30 -6.96 1.81
N ALA A 112 -2.38 -7.22 2.55
CA ALA A 112 -2.88 -8.58 2.79
C ALA A 112 -3.31 -9.26 1.48
N ILE A 113 -4.12 -8.59 0.65
CA ILE A 113 -4.58 -9.13 -0.63
C ILE A 113 -3.40 -9.37 -1.58
N THR A 114 -2.46 -8.41 -1.67
CA THR A 114 -1.29 -8.54 -2.55
C THR A 114 -0.35 -9.67 -2.09
N ALA A 115 -0.18 -9.86 -0.79
CA ALA A 115 0.56 -10.99 -0.24
C ALA A 115 -0.11 -12.34 -0.58
N LEU A 116 -1.45 -12.42 -0.50
CA LEU A 116 -2.20 -13.61 -0.92
C LEU A 116 -2.02 -13.92 -2.41
N ILE A 117 -2.06 -12.90 -3.27
CA ILE A 117 -1.75 -13.05 -4.71
C ILE A 117 -0.36 -13.67 -4.89
N MET A 118 0.66 -13.11 -4.24
CA MET A 118 2.05 -13.59 -4.35
C MET A 118 2.24 -15.02 -3.80
N ALA A 119 1.54 -15.38 -2.72
CA ALA A 119 1.58 -16.72 -2.16
C ALA A 119 0.96 -17.74 -3.13
N ASN A 120 -0.20 -17.41 -3.72
CA ASN A 120 -0.89 -18.25 -4.68
C ASN A 120 -0.11 -18.46 -6.00
N GLU A 121 0.67 -17.48 -6.41
CA GLU A 121 1.59 -17.61 -7.55
C GLU A 121 2.78 -18.54 -7.25
N ARG A 122 3.29 -18.54 -6.01
CA ARG A 122 4.45 -19.36 -5.62
C ARG A 122 4.11 -20.85 -5.63
N ILE A 123 2.93 -21.21 -5.13
CA ILE A 123 2.45 -22.60 -5.06
C ILE A 123 2.32 -23.23 -6.46
N ARG A 124 2.06 -22.41 -7.49
CA ARG A 124 1.79 -22.90 -8.85
C ARG A 124 3.02 -23.01 -9.75
N LYS A 125 4.20 -22.58 -9.30
CA LYS A 125 5.46 -22.75 -10.03
C LYS A 125 6.27 -23.88 -9.38
N PRO A 126 6.08 -25.16 -9.76
CA PRO A 126 6.97 -26.22 -9.30
C PRO A 126 8.39 -25.94 -9.80
N SER A 127 9.39 -26.24 -8.98
CA SER A 127 10.81 -26.11 -9.32
C SER A 127 11.11 -26.97 -10.55
N SER A 128 11.30 -26.34 -11.71
CA SER A 128 11.76 -27.00 -12.93
C SER A 128 13.25 -27.32 -12.86
N ILE A 129 13.68 -28.02 -11.81
CA ILE A 129 15.04 -28.54 -11.67
C ILE A 129 14.92 -30.00 -11.24
N GLU A 130 14.90 -30.88 -12.23
CA GLU A 130 15.56 -32.21 -12.27
C GLU A 130 14.92 -33.06 -13.38
N GLU A 131 15.22 -32.74 -14.64
CA GLU A 131 15.15 -33.75 -15.71
C GLU A 131 16.11 -33.39 -16.85
N LYS A 132 17.40 -33.31 -16.52
CA LYS A 132 18.51 -33.48 -17.49
C LYS A 132 19.76 -33.96 -16.76
N ARG A 133 19.81 -35.25 -16.43
CA ARG A 133 21.04 -36.02 -16.28
C ARG A 133 20.82 -37.41 -16.85
#